data_AF-A0A6J4MK91-F1
#
_entry.id   AF-A0A6J4MK91-F1
#
_cell.length_a   1.000
_cell.length_b   1.000
_cell.length_c   1.000
_cell.angle_alpha   90.00
_cell.angle_beta   90.00
_cell.angle_gamma   90.00
#
_symmetry.space_group_name_H-M   'P 1'
#
loop_
_entity.id
_entity.type
_entity.pdbx_description
1 polymer ?
#
loop_
_entity_poly.entity_id
_entity_poly.type
_entity_poly.pdbx_seq_one_letter_code
_entity_poly.pdbx_strand_id
1 'polypeptide(L)'
;MGAVLRRRLHALWSAVLTTGAVLGTVCLLLTLVAPLAGIRPLIFLSGSMSPTIPAGSLALARTVDASTIEVNDIVTVPSNGTYLTHRVVDVTHAPGRATLLLRGDGNKDVDAGLHEVTSAPRTEIWIPHVGSIIAWFSHAPGVYVLAAWVAIVLSLLRRPLRSDSRPRGPSIGRPKLLLVAERALGSTRSALPRLHTTPPLGTFHAVGRP
;
A
#
# COMPACT_ATOMS: atom_id res chain seq x y z
N MET A 1 -4.73 -16.74 27.15
CA MET A 1 -5.30 -16.69 25.78
C MET A 1 -5.12 -15.35 25.06
N GLY A 2 -5.41 -14.20 25.67
CA GLY A 2 -5.47 -12.90 24.96
C GLY A 2 -4.16 -12.35 24.36
N ALA A 3 -3.00 -12.65 24.94
CA ALA A 3 -1.71 -12.16 24.41
C ALA A 3 -1.28 -12.84 23.09
N VAL A 4 -1.59 -14.13 22.95
CA VAL A 4 -1.32 -14.89 21.71
C VAL A 4 -2.26 -14.44 20.60
N LEU A 5 -3.55 -14.24 20.91
CA LEU A 5 -4.54 -13.72 19.96
C LEU A 5 -4.17 -12.31 19.46
N ARG A 6 -3.77 -11.40 20.35
CA ARG A 6 -3.30 -10.05 19.97
C ARG A 6 -2.06 -10.08 19.07
N ARG A 7 -1.07 -10.94 19.38
CA ARG A 7 0.14 -11.09 18.54
C ARG A 7 -0.19 -11.64 17.15
N ARG A 8 -1.08 -12.64 17.06
CA ARG A 8 -1.54 -13.19 15.77
C ARG A 8 -2.29 -12.14 14.96
N LEU A 9 -3.17 -11.35 15.59
CA LEU A 9 -3.87 -10.24 14.93
C LEU A 9 -2.91 -9.16 14.42
N HIS A 10 -1.90 -8.76 15.20
CA HIS A 10 -0.88 -7.81 14.75
C HIS A 10 0.00 -8.35 13.61
N ALA A 11 0.33 -9.64 13.63
CA ALA A 11 1.09 -10.28 12.56
C ALA A 11 0.29 -10.36 11.25
N LEU A 12 -0.98 -10.76 11.32
CA LEU A 12 -1.88 -10.74 10.15
C LEU A 12 -2.08 -9.31 9.63
N TRP A 13 -2.22 -8.35 10.53
CA TRP A 13 -2.41 -6.93 10.20
C TRP A 13 -1.21 -6.31 9.49
N SER A 14 0.00 -6.55 10.01
CA SER A 14 1.24 -6.10 9.38
C SER A 14 1.44 -6.78 8.02
N ALA A 15 1.15 -8.08 7.90
CA ALA A 15 1.21 -8.77 6.61
C ALA A 15 0.29 -8.13 5.56
N VAL A 16 -0.96 -7.79 5.92
CA VAL A 16 -1.91 -7.13 5.00
C VAL A 16 -1.40 -5.76 4.57
N LEU A 17 -0.93 -4.93 5.51
CA LEU A 17 -0.39 -3.60 5.20
C LEU A 17 0.87 -3.67 4.33
N THR A 18 1.80 -4.57 4.65
CA THR A 18 3.03 -4.75 3.86
C THR A 18 2.70 -5.26 2.46
N THR A 19 1.78 -6.22 2.33
CA THR A 19 1.36 -6.73 1.02
C THR A 19 0.71 -5.63 0.19
N GLY A 20 -0.20 -4.84 0.78
CA GLY A 20 -0.83 -3.70 0.11
C GLY A 20 0.18 -2.62 -0.28
N ALA A 21 1.14 -2.31 0.60
CA ALA A 21 2.20 -1.35 0.31
C ALA A 21 3.09 -1.83 -0.85
N VAL A 22 3.53 -3.09 -0.83
CA VAL A 22 4.32 -3.69 -1.91
C VAL A 22 3.55 -3.65 -3.23
N LEU A 23 2.28 -4.08 -3.24
CA LEU A 23 1.45 -4.07 -4.44
C LEU A 23 1.22 -2.64 -4.96
N GLY A 24 0.96 -1.68 -4.07
CA GLY A 24 0.82 -0.27 -4.41
C GLY A 24 2.10 0.32 -4.98
N THR A 25 3.27 0.01 -4.39
CA THR A 25 4.57 0.44 -4.91
C THR A 25 4.85 -0.15 -6.28
N VAL A 26 4.59 -1.44 -6.49
CA VAL A 26 4.73 -2.09 -7.82
C VAL A 26 3.80 -1.42 -8.84
N CYS A 27 2.53 -1.20 -8.50
CA CYS A 27 1.57 -0.52 -9.37
C CYS A 27 2.04 0.90 -9.74
N LEU A 28 2.54 1.66 -8.77
CA LEU A 28 3.08 3.00 -9.00
C LEU A 28 4.29 2.96 -9.93
N LEU A 29 5.24 2.06 -9.69
CA LEU A 29 6.42 1.90 -10.54
C LEU A 29 6.03 1.54 -11.98
N LEU A 30 5.12 0.57 -12.15
CA LEU A 30 4.61 0.19 -13.47
C LEU A 30 3.94 1.38 -14.18
N THR A 31 3.14 2.17 -13.46
CA THR A 31 2.47 3.36 -14.00
C THR A 31 3.47 4.44 -14.45
N LEU A 32 4.58 4.59 -13.74
CA LEU A 32 5.62 5.56 -14.07
C LEU A 32 6.54 5.07 -15.21
N VAL A 33 6.86 3.78 -15.23
CA VAL A 33 7.79 3.18 -16.21
C VAL A 33 7.10 2.87 -17.54
N ALA A 34 5.84 2.45 -17.55
CA ALA A 34 5.15 2.04 -18.78
C ALA A 34 5.11 3.14 -19.86
N PRO A 35 4.80 4.41 -19.56
CA PRO A 35 4.85 5.48 -20.56
C PRO A 35 6.25 5.73 -21.10
N LEU A 36 7.28 5.67 -20.24
CA LEU A 36 8.68 5.82 -20.63
C LEU A 36 9.15 4.68 -21.55
N ALA A 37 8.62 3.48 -21.32
CA ALA A 37 8.85 2.33 -22.17
C ALA A 37 7.96 2.32 -23.43
N GLY A 38 7.10 3.31 -23.65
CA GLY A 38 6.15 3.36 -24.77
C GLY A 38 5.04 2.31 -24.73
N ILE A 39 4.79 1.72 -23.55
CA ILE A 39 3.79 0.68 -23.32
C ILE A 39 2.48 1.32 -22.87
N ARG A 40 1.38 0.94 -23.52
CA ARG A 40 0.03 1.41 -23.24
C ARG A 40 -0.88 0.23 -22.91
N PRO A 41 -1.47 0.19 -21.69
CA PRO A 41 -2.50 -0.79 -21.38
C PRO A 41 -3.79 -0.45 -22.15
N LEU A 42 -4.38 -1.45 -22.79
CA LEU A 42 -5.64 -1.36 -23.52
C LEU A 42 -6.61 -2.42 -22.99
N ILE A 43 -7.88 -2.05 -22.80
CA ILE A 43 -8.92 -3.00 -22.41
C ILE A 43 -9.81 -3.27 -23.63
N PHE A 44 -9.94 -4.54 -24.00
CA PHE A 44 -10.78 -4.96 -25.10
C PHE A 44 -12.23 -4.98 -24.64
N LEU A 45 -13.04 -4.03 -25.11
CA LEU A 45 -14.43 -3.88 -24.67
C LEU A 45 -15.40 -4.74 -25.49
N SER A 46 -15.12 -4.93 -26.78
CA SER A 46 -15.92 -5.73 -27.69
C SER A 46 -15.36 -7.15 -27.85
N GLY A 47 -16.18 -8.05 -28.40
CA GLY A 47 -15.79 -9.42 -28.77
C GLY A 47 -15.33 -9.58 -30.22
N SER A 48 -15.00 -8.51 -30.94
CA SER A 48 -14.65 -8.61 -32.38
C SER A 48 -13.35 -9.34 -32.65
N MET A 49 -12.47 -9.45 -31.65
CA MET A 49 -11.23 -10.21 -31.70
C MET A 49 -11.36 -11.63 -31.11
N SER A 50 -12.58 -12.05 -30.75
CA SER A 50 -12.86 -13.42 -30.30
C SER A 50 -12.79 -14.39 -31.49
N PRO A 51 -12.19 -15.59 -31.35
CA PRO A 51 -11.77 -16.25 -30.10
C PRO A 51 -10.35 -15.90 -29.62
N THR A 52 -9.54 -15.23 -30.44
CA THR A 52 -8.13 -14.97 -30.11
C THR A 52 -7.97 -14.12 -28.86
N ILE A 53 -8.66 -12.98 -28.80
CA ILE A 53 -8.67 -12.08 -27.65
C ILE A 53 -10.13 -11.90 -27.20
N PRO A 54 -10.54 -12.58 -26.11
CA PRO A 54 -11.88 -12.42 -25.56
C PRO A 54 -12.15 -10.98 -25.09
N ALA A 55 -13.41 -10.56 -25.14
CA ALA A 55 -13.85 -9.31 -24.50
C ALA A 55 -13.50 -9.33 -23.00
N GLY A 56 -13.08 -8.18 -22.48
CA GLY A 56 -12.61 -8.05 -21.10
C GLY A 56 -11.13 -8.38 -20.89
N SER A 57 -10.39 -8.66 -21.95
CA SER A 57 -8.93 -8.86 -21.86
C SER A 57 -8.20 -7.54 -21.63
N LEU A 58 -7.13 -7.60 -20.85
CA LEU A 58 -6.13 -6.52 -20.76
C LEU A 58 -5.01 -6.84 -21.73
N ALA A 59 -4.68 -5.90 -22.61
CA ALA A 59 -3.52 -6.00 -23.47
C ALA A 59 -2.50 -4.89 -23.16
N LEU A 60 -1.23 -5.18 -23.44
CA LEU A 60 -0.18 -4.19 -23.47
C LEU A 60 0.20 -3.96 -24.94
N ALA A 61 0.04 -2.72 -25.38
CA ALA A 61 0.38 -2.30 -26.73
C ALA A 61 1.59 -1.36 -26.72
N ARG A 62 2.38 -1.43 -27.78
CA ARG A 62 3.49 -0.51 -28.04
C ARG A 62 3.16 0.30 -29.29
N THR A 63 3.36 1.62 -29.24
CA THR A 63 3.26 2.43 -30.46
C THR A 63 4.43 2.09 -31.38
N VAL A 64 4.12 1.66 -32.59
CA VAL A 64 5.10 1.31 -33.63
C VAL A 64 4.92 2.19 -34.86
N ASP A 65 6.00 2.45 -35.58
CA ASP A 65 5.98 3.24 -36.81
C ASP A 65 5.29 2.46 -37.93
N ALA A 66 4.64 3.19 -38.85
CA ALA A 66 3.93 2.60 -39.97
C ALA A 66 4.77 1.64 -40.82
N SER A 67 6.09 1.85 -40.93
CA SER A 67 7.02 1.00 -41.68
C SER A 67 7.29 -0.36 -41.05
N THR A 68 6.88 -0.57 -39.80
CA THR A 68 7.12 -1.80 -39.03
C THR A 68 5.84 -2.60 -38.81
N ILE A 69 4.70 -2.14 -39.36
CA ILE A 69 3.43 -2.82 -39.26
C ILE A 69 3.40 -3.92 -40.31
N GLU A 70 3.16 -5.15 -39.88
CA GLU A 70 3.14 -6.31 -40.76
C GLU A 70 1.75 -6.97 -40.81
N VAL A 71 1.54 -7.79 -41.83
CA VAL A 71 0.34 -8.64 -41.91
C VAL A 71 0.31 -9.56 -40.69
N ASN A 72 -0.87 -9.73 -40.11
CA ASN A 72 -1.17 -10.39 -38.85
C ASN A 72 -0.93 -9.59 -37.56
N ASP A 73 -0.37 -8.39 -37.63
CA ASP A 73 -0.31 -7.51 -36.45
C ASP A 73 -1.71 -7.14 -35.97
N ILE A 74 -1.90 -7.04 -34.66
CA ILE A 74 -3.14 -6.54 -34.06
C ILE A 74 -2.90 -5.09 -33.67
N VAL A 75 -3.56 -4.19 -34.39
CA VAL A 75 -3.33 -2.75 -34.25
C VAL A 75 -4.60 -2.03 -33.83
N THR A 76 -4.42 -0.94 -33.08
CA THR A 76 -5.50 -0.03 -32.71
C THR A 76 -5.47 1.19 -33.60
N VAL A 77 -6.54 1.47 -34.32
CA VAL A 77 -6.66 2.63 -35.22
C VAL A 77 -7.90 3.47 -34.87
N PRO A 78 -7.88 4.78 -35.13
CA PRO A 78 -9.09 5.59 -35.02
C PRO A 78 -10.12 5.17 -36.09
N SER A 79 -11.38 5.03 -35.69
CA SER A 79 -12.51 4.72 -36.55
C SER A 79 -13.79 5.38 -36.01
N ASN A 80 -14.42 6.24 -36.83
CA ASN A 80 -15.70 6.90 -36.52
C ASN A 80 -15.78 7.57 -35.13
N GLY A 81 -14.72 8.29 -34.73
CA GLY A 81 -14.66 8.97 -33.43
C GLY A 81 -14.35 8.07 -32.23
N THR A 82 -14.12 6.78 -32.46
CA THR A 82 -13.70 5.80 -31.46
C THR A 82 -12.40 5.12 -31.90
N TYR A 83 -11.90 4.19 -31.09
CA TYR A 83 -10.75 3.35 -31.46
C TYR A 83 -11.22 1.93 -31.75
N LEU A 84 -10.74 1.37 -32.85
CA LEU A 84 -10.99 0.01 -33.29
C LEU A 84 -9.68 -0.78 -33.19
N THR A 85 -9.73 -1.99 -32.64
CA THR A 85 -8.54 -2.84 -32.54
C THR A 85 -8.77 -4.13 -33.29
N HIS A 86 -8.09 -4.31 -34.42
CA HIS A 86 -8.29 -5.43 -35.34
C HIS A 86 -6.96 -5.92 -35.93
N ARG A 87 -7.01 -7.08 -36.58
CA ARG A 87 -5.84 -7.69 -37.23
C ARG A 87 -5.63 -7.10 -38.62
N VAL A 88 -4.38 -6.79 -38.93
CA VAL A 88 -3.94 -6.40 -40.28
C VAL A 88 -4.03 -7.63 -41.18
N VAL A 89 -4.87 -7.56 -42.20
CA VAL A 89 -4.97 -8.61 -43.23
C VAL A 89 -4.20 -8.23 -44.49
N ASP A 90 -4.00 -6.93 -44.72
CA ASP A 90 -3.15 -6.41 -45.78
C ASP A 90 -2.57 -5.04 -45.37
N VAL A 91 -1.36 -4.75 -45.86
CA VAL A 91 -0.65 -3.50 -45.58
C VAL A 91 0.07 -3.01 -46.83
N THR A 92 -0.23 -1.77 -47.22
CA THR A 92 0.51 -1.05 -48.26
C THR A 92 1.32 0.07 -47.64
N HIS A 93 2.65 -0.02 -47.73
CA HIS A 93 3.56 0.97 -47.21
C HIS A 93 3.79 2.12 -48.20
N ALA A 94 3.87 3.34 -47.68
CA ALA A 94 4.31 4.52 -48.40
C ALA A 94 5.26 5.37 -47.50
N PRO A 95 5.98 6.36 -48.04
CA PRO A 95 6.91 7.16 -47.24
C PRO A 95 6.21 7.81 -46.04
N GLY A 96 6.56 7.39 -44.82
CA GLY A 96 6.04 7.92 -43.56
C GLY A 96 4.62 7.46 -43.17
N ARG A 97 3.99 6.55 -43.92
CA ARG A 97 2.61 6.08 -43.67
C ARG A 97 2.36 4.67 -44.18
N ALA A 98 1.32 4.03 -43.66
CA ALA A 98 0.82 2.75 -44.13
C ALA A 98 -0.69 2.81 -44.30
N THR A 99 -1.18 2.19 -45.36
CA THR A 99 -2.60 1.96 -45.60
C THR A 99 -2.91 0.52 -45.20
N LEU A 100 -3.78 0.37 -44.20
CA LEU A 100 -4.10 -0.90 -43.58
C LEU A 100 -5.49 -1.36 -43.99
N LEU A 101 -5.60 -2.63 -44.36
CA LEU A 101 -6.87 -3.34 -44.39
C LEU A 101 -6.97 -4.18 -43.11
N LEU A 102 -8.02 -3.95 -42.34
CA LEU A 102 -8.19 -4.55 -41.03
C LEU A 102 -9.38 -5.51 -41.01
N ARG A 103 -9.32 -6.50 -40.12
CA ARG A 103 -10.41 -7.42 -39.84
C ARG A 103 -10.36 -7.87 -38.39
N GLY A 104 -11.51 -7.84 -37.71
CA GLY A 104 -11.67 -8.50 -36.43
C GLY A 104 -11.65 -10.03 -36.59
N ASP A 105 -10.94 -10.75 -35.73
CA ASP A 105 -10.82 -12.21 -35.81
C ASP A 105 -12.18 -12.94 -35.75
N GLY A 106 -13.18 -12.34 -35.10
CA GLY A 106 -14.55 -12.84 -35.02
C GLY A 106 -15.48 -12.35 -36.14
N ASN A 107 -15.02 -11.42 -36.99
CA ASN A 107 -15.80 -10.88 -38.09
C ASN A 107 -15.67 -11.78 -39.32
N LYS A 108 -16.76 -11.93 -40.08
CA LYS A 108 -16.76 -12.71 -41.34
C LYS A 108 -16.04 -11.97 -42.47
N ASP A 109 -16.28 -10.67 -42.55
CA ASP A 109 -15.79 -9.81 -43.60
C ASP A 109 -14.71 -8.86 -43.06
N VAL A 110 -13.92 -8.30 -43.97
CA VAL A 110 -12.98 -7.22 -43.67
C VAL A 110 -13.73 -5.94 -43.31
N ASP A 111 -13.08 -5.06 -42.58
CA ASP A 111 -13.67 -3.79 -42.20
C ASP A 111 -13.98 -2.93 -43.43
N ALA A 112 -15.09 -2.19 -43.37
CA ALA A 112 -15.48 -1.26 -44.43
C ALA A 112 -14.57 -0.02 -44.38
N GLY A 113 -13.47 -0.06 -45.13
CA GLY A 113 -12.59 1.08 -45.31
C GLY A 113 -11.11 0.74 -45.14
N LEU A 114 -10.26 1.53 -45.78
CA LEU A 114 -8.82 1.49 -45.61
C LEU A 114 -8.43 2.51 -44.53
N HIS A 115 -7.52 2.10 -43.64
CA HIS A 115 -7.04 2.94 -42.55
C HIS A 115 -5.63 3.43 -42.84
N GLU A 116 -5.46 4.73 -43.08
CA GLU A 116 -4.14 5.34 -43.23
C GLU A 116 -3.59 5.76 -41.88
N VAL A 117 -2.39 5.30 -41.55
CA VAL A 117 -1.71 5.59 -40.27
C VAL A 117 -0.24 5.95 -40.49
N THR A 118 0.28 6.84 -39.65
CA THR A 118 1.73 7.13 -39.56
C THR A 118 2.39 6.32 -38.44
N SER A 119 1.61 5.98 -37.41
CA SER A 119 1.97 5.07 -36.33
C SER A 119 0.69 4.49 -35.73
N ALA A 120 0.79 3.30 -35.13
CA ALA A 120 -0.35 2.68 -34.44
C ALA A 120 0.12 1.92 -33.20
N PRO A 121 -0.67 1.87 -32.12
CA PRO A 121 -0.45 0.91 -31.05
C PRO A 121 -0.62 -0.52 -31.58
N ARG A 122 0.45 -1.32 -31.56
CA ARG A 122 0.43 -2.75 -31.81
C ARG A 122 0.35 -3.51 -30.50
N THR A 123 -0.57 -4.47 -30.42
CA THR A 123 -0.72 -5.36 -29.26
C THR A 123 0.41 -6.38 -29.21
N GLU A 124 1.14 -6.41 -28.10
CA GLU A 124 2.30 -7.31 -27.92
C GLU A 124 1.93 -8.52 -27.04
N ILE A 125 1.23 -8.29 -25.93
CA ILE A 125 0.79 -9.33 -25.00
C ILE A 125 -0.59 -9.01 -24.44
N TRP A 126 -1.37 -10.04 -24.13
CA TRP A 126 -2.69 -9.91 -23.53
C TRP A 126 -2.96 -10.99 -22.48
N ILE A 127 -3.84 -10.66 -21.54
CA ILE A 127 -4.27 -11.54 -20.46
C ILE A 127 -5.81 -11.50 -20.40
N PRO A 128 -6.48 -12.65 -20.54
CA PRO A 128 -7.94 -12.69 -20.56
C PRO A 128 -8.53 -12.30 -19.20
N HIS A 129 -9.72 -11.69 -19.23
CA HIS A 129 -10.54 -11.29 -18.06
C HIS A 129 -9.94 -10.26 -17.09
N VAL A 130 -8.65 -9.95 -17.15
CA VAL A 130 -8.01 -8.95 -16.29
C VAL A 130 -8.58 -7.56 -16.54
N GLY A 131 -8.87 -7.22 -17.79
CA GLY A 131 -9.49 -5.94 -18.15
C GLY A 131 -10.87 -5.77 -17.51
N SER A 132 -11.68 -6.82 -17.46
CA SER A 132 -12.98 -6.80 -16.77
C SER A 132 -12.85 -6.57 -15.27
N ILE A 133 -11.87 -7.21 -14.62
CA ILE A 133 -11.61 -7.03 -13.18
C ILE A 133 -11.21 -5.58 -12.91
N ILE A 134 -10.29 -5.03 -13.71
CA ILE A 134 -9.84 -3.64 -13.58
C ILE A 134 -11.02 -2.67 -13.80
N ALA A 135 -11.80 -2.86 -14.87
CA ALA A 135 -12.96 -2.03 -15.16
C ALA A 135 -13.96 -2.02 -14.01
N TRP A 136 -14.20 -3.17 -13.37
CA TRP A 136 -15.08 -3.27 -12.20
C TRP A 136 -14.62 -2.38 -11.03
N PHE A 137 -13.31 -2.28 -10.79
CA PHE A 137 -12.77 -1.37 -9.77
C PHE A 137 -12.94 0.11 -10.14
N SER A 138 -13.07 0.44 -11.42
CA SER A 138 -13.32 1.81 -11.90
C SER A 138 -14.80 2.22 -11.84
N HIS A 139 -15.73 1.28 -11.59
CA HIS A 139 -17.15 1.57 -11.42
C HIS A 139 -17.54 1.81 -9.95
N ALA A 140 -18.73 2.35 -9.71
CA ALA A 140 -19.20 2.80 -8.39
C ALA A 140 -18.96 1.79 -7.24
N PRO A 141 -19.32 0.49 -7.39
CA PRO A 141 -19.05 -0.51 -6.34
C PRO A 141 -17.57 -0.64 -6.00
N GLY A 142 -16.71 -0.65 -7.02
CA GLY A 142 -15.26 -0.74 -6.87
C GLY A 142 -14.66 0.45 -6.15
N VAL A 143 -15.12 1.67 -6.48
CA VAL A 143 -14.67 2.91 -5.83
C VAL A 143 -15.02 2.91 -4.34
N TYR A 144 -16.22 2.45 -3.95
CA TYR A 144 -16.59 2.35 -2.54
C TYR A 144 -15.73 1.35 -1.76
N VAL A 145 -15.40 0.20 -2.36
CA VAL A 145 -14.48 -0.78 -1.75
C VAL A 145 -13.09 -0.19 -1.56
N LEU A 146 -12.56 0.50 -2.56
CA LEU A 146 -11.25 1.16 -2.47
C LEU A 146 -11.24 2.27 -1.42
N ALA A 147 -12.28 3.10 -1.39
CA ALA A 147 -12.42 4.16 -0.40
C ALA A 147 -12.50 3.61 1.04
N ALA A 148 -13.27 2.53 1.24
CA ALA A 148 -13.33 1.85 2.53
C ALA A 148 -11.97 1.31 2.94
N TRP A 149 -11.22 0.71 2.01
CA TRP A 149 -9.86 0.22 2.27
C TRP A 149 -8.92 1.34 2.69
N VAL A 150 -8.90 2.47 1.96
CA VAL A 150 -8.09 3.65 2.31
C VAL A 150 -8.48 4.21 3.68
N ALA A 151 -9.78 4.34 3.97
CA ALA A 151 -10.27 4.83 5.25
C ALA A 151 -9.85 3.93 6.42
N ILE A 152 -9.89 2.60 6.22
CA ILE A 152 -9.41 1.62 7.20
C ILE A 152 -7.91 1.83 7.45
N VAL A 153 -7.08 1.91 6.40
CA VAL A 153 -5.63 2.14 6.52
C VAL A 153 -5.33 3.45 7.26
N LEU A 154 -5.99 4.55 6.90
CA LEU A 154 -5.81 5.86 7.55
C LEU A 154 -6.25 5.86 9.03
N SER A 155 -7.37 5.20 9.35
CA SER A 155 -7.84 5.09 10.74
C SER A 155 -6.86 4.34 11.63
N LEU A 156 -6.03 3.48 11.03
CA LEU A 156 -5.09 2.61 11.73
C LEU A 156 -3.72 3.26 11.90
N LEU A 157 -3.35 4.17 11.00
CA LEU A 157 -2.20 5.07 11.18
C LEU A 157 -2.38 6.03 12.37
N ARG A 158 -3.64 6.35 12.71
CA ARG A 158 -4.00 7.20 13.85
C ARG A 158 -4.00 6.48 15.21
N ARG A 159 -3.82 5.16 15.27
CA ARG A 159 -3.74 4.47 16.55
C ARG A 159 -2.38 4.77 17.18
N PRO A 160 -2.32 5.55 18.29
CA PRO A 160 -1.05 5.80 18.93
C PRO A 160 -0.44 4.45 19.27
N LEU A 161 0.82 4.26 18.87
CA LEU A 161 1.66 3.21 19.43
C LEU A 161 1.64 3.46 20.95
N ARG A 162 0.73 2.80 21.68
CA ARG A 162 0.86 2.67 23.13
C ARG A 162 2.06 1.75 23.32
N SER A 163 3.23 2.36 23.20
CA SER A 163 4.47 1.89 23.75
C SER A 163 4.22 1.81 25.25
N ASP A 164 3.78 0.65 25.70
CA ASP A 164 3.77 0.32 27.11
C ASP A 164 5.23 0.01 27.52
N SER A 165 6.10 0.98 27.27
CA SER A 165 7.42 1.05 27.88
C SER A 165 7.22 1.55 29.29
N ARG A 166 6.69 0.70 30.18
CA ARG A 166 7.06 0.86 31.59
C ARG A 166 8.57 0.67 31.63
N PRO A 167 9.37 1.69 32.00
CA PRO A 167 10.74 1.43 32.34
C PRO A 167 10.68 0.49 33.54
N ARG A 168 11.10 -0.77 33.35
CA ARG A 168 11.46 -1.61 34.48
C ARG A 168 12.73 -0.96 35.00
N GLY A 169 12.58 0.00 35.91
CA GLY A 169 13.70 0.64 36.59
C GLY A 169 14.62 -0.47 37.11
N PRO A 170 15.95 -0.29 37.03
CA PRO A 170 16.86 -1.30 37.53
C PRO A 170 16.45 -1.59 38.97
N SER A 171 16.10 -2.85 39.25
CA SER A 171 16.04 -3.33 40.62
C SER A 171 17.48 -3.26 41.11
N ILE A 172 17.88 -2.09 41.61
CA ILE A 172 19.07 -1.94 42.43
C ILE A 172 18.79 -2.90 43.57
N GLY A 173 19.39 -4.08 43.48
CA GLY A 173 19.39 -5.04 44.57
C GLY A 173 19.86 -4.27 45.78
N ARG A 174 18.96 -4.07 46.75
CA ARG A 174 19.37 -3.57 48.06
C ARG A 174 20.51 -4.49 48.50
N PRO A 175 21.75 -4.00 48.66
CA PRO A 175 22.77 -4.84 49.25
C PRO A 175 22.27 -5.24 50.63
N LYS A 176 22.38 -6.53 50.96
CA LYS A 176 22.00 -7.14 52.25
C LYS A 176 22.64 -6.46 53.49
N LEU A 177 23.46 -5.43 53.31
CA LEU A 177 24.16 -4.71 54.37
C LEU A 177 23.23 -3.94 55.33
N LEU A 178 22.11 -3.39 54.84
CA LEU A 178 21.21 -2.60 55.69
C LEU A 178 20.40 -3.44 56.68
N LEU A 179 20.26 -4.75 56.44
CA LEU A 179 19.57 -5.65 57.37
C LEU A 179 20.49 -6.15 58.50
N VAL A 180 21.81 -6.05 58.34
CA VAL A 180 22.79 -6.45 59.38
C VAL A 180 23.06 -5.31 60.36
N ALA A 181 23.06 -4.05 59.88
CA ALA A 181 23.27 -2.88 60.73
C ALA A 181 22.14 -2.69 61.77
N GLU A 182 20.88 -2.91 61.40
CA GLU A 182 19.76 -2.81 62.36
C GLU A 182 19.73 -3.97 63.37
N ARG A 183 20.36 -5.11 63.05
CA ARG A 183 20.43 -6.26 63.98
C ARG A 183 21.56 -6.15 65.00
N ALA A 184 22.54 -5.27 64.76
CA ALA A 184 23.65 -5.01 65.68
C ALA A 184 23.36 -3.91 66.70
N LEU A 185 22.43 -2.99 66.41
CA LEU A 185 22.09 -1.85 67.28
C LEU A 185 20.96 -2.12 68.27
N GLY A 186 20.34 -3.30 68.23
CA GLY A 186 19.26 -3.70 69.15
C GLY A 186 19.70 -4.37 70.47
N SER A 187 21.00 -4.50 70.75
CA SER A 187 21.49 -5.40 71.82
C SER A 187 22.08 -4.71 73.07
N THR A 188 22.14 -3.39 73.15
CA THR A 188 22.77 -2.74 74.32
C THR A 188 22.07 -1.44 74.69
N ARG A 189 21.12 -1.52 75.63
CA ARG A 189 20.86 -0.52 76.68
C ARG A 189 19.80 -1.03 77.66
N SER A 190 20.21 -1.99 78.49
CA SER A 190 19.53 -2.33 79.74
C SER A 190 20.54 -2.18 80.89
N ALA A 191 20.65 -0.98 81.46
CA ALA A 191 21.16 -0.77 82.82
C ALA A 191 20.80 0.65 83.31
N LEU A 192 20.06 0.68 84.42
CA LEU A 192 19.52 1.77 85.24
C LEU A 192 20.64 2.63 85.92
N PRO A 193 20.38 3.75 86.65
CA PRO A 193 19.19 4.01 87.49
C PRO A 193 18.61 5.44 87.58
N ARG A 194 17.46 5.49 88.26
CA ARG A 194 16.64 6.66 88.64
C ARG A 194 17.31 7.55 89.69
N LEU A 195 17.04 8.86 89.64
CA LEU A 195 16.89 9.81 90.77
C LEU A 195 16.08 11.02 90.24
N HIS A 196 14.80 11.16 90.59
CA HIS A 196 14.26 12.10 91.60
C HIS A 196 14.65 13.58 91.42
N THR A 197 13.68 14.41 90.98
CA THR A 197 13.06 15.58 91.67
C THR A 197 12.57 16.66 90.69
N THR A 198 11.31 17.07 90.83
CA THR A 198 10.64 18.30 90.34
C THR A 198 10.96 19.49 91.27
N PRO A 199 10.43 20.73 91.08
CA PRO A 199 10.13 21.58 89.90
C PRO A 199 10.74 23.02 90.11
N PRO A 200 10.07 24.17 89.84
CA PRO A 200 9.88 24.93 88.58
C PRO A 200 10.48 26.36 88.65
N LEU A 201 10.17 27.21 87.64
CA LEU A 201 10.05 28.70 87.64
C LEU A 201 10.87 29.41 86.55
N GLY A 202 10.25 30.42 85.93
CA GLY A 202 11.01 31.52 85.31
C GLY A 202 10.45 32.02 83.98
N THR A 203 9.35 32.76 84.02
CA THR A 203 8.96 33.76 83.02
C THR A 203 10.11 34.73 82.73
N PHE A 204 10.37 35.09 81.47
CA PHE A 204 10.76 36.46 81.12
C PHE A 204 10.36 36.82 79.69
N HIS A 205 9.59 37.91 79.64
CA HIS A 205 9.14 38.67 78.48
C HIS A 205 10.05 39.91 78.39
N ALA A 206 10.41 40.40 77.19
CA ALA A 206 10.69 41.80 76.82
C ALA A 206 11.68 41.88 75.63
N VAL A 207 11.25 42.36 74.45
CA VAL A 207 11.26 43.76 73.96
C VAL A 207 12.61 44.17 73.36
N GLY A 208 12.55 44.64 72.11
CA GLY A 208 13.64 45.31 71.42
C GLY A 208 13.11 46.03 70.17
N ARG A 209 12.72 47.29 70.37
CA ARG A 209 12.43 48.38 69.41
C ARG A 209 13.69 48.75 68.58
N PRO A 210 13.73 49.74 67.65
CA PRO A 210 12.90 50.96 67.48
C PRO A 210 11.79 50.89 66.42
#